data_AF-A0ABD1D4K8-F1
#
_entry.id   AF-A0ABD1D4K8-F1
#
_cell.length_a   1.000
_cell.length_b   1.000
_cell.length_c   1.000
_cell.angle_alpha   90.00
_cell.angle_beta   90.00
_cell.angle_gamma   90.00
#
_symmetry.space_group_name_H-M   'P 1'
#
loop_
_entity.id
_entity.type
_entity.pdbx_description
1 polymer ?
#
loop_
_entity_poly.entity_id
_entity_poly.type
_entity_poly.pdbx_seq_one_letter_code
_entity_poly.pdbx_strand_id
1 'polypeptide(L)'
;MATSWITQGMVVEASQWDHIVDFDPNYRLLWTSNAQDITFEIQARTLGWVGVGFSHDGTLADSDVAIGWIDQGHVYFQTTRHNFPNLLSTPPYNAQPTGSAR
;
A
#
# COMPACT_ATOMS: atom_id res chain seq x y z
N MET A 1 13.61 -42.71 31.31
CA MET A 1 12.37 -42.57 30.50
C MET A 1 12.17 -41.10 30.27
N ALA A 2 12.44 -40.62 29.05
CA ALA A 2 12.07 -39.29 28.60
C ALA A 2 11.92 -39.39 27.08
N THR A 3 10.68 -39.50 26.62
CA THR A 3 10.33 -39.43 25.21
C THR A 3 10.40 -37.97 24.79
N SER A 4 11.42 -37.66 23.99
CA SER A 4 11.49 -36.43 23.20
C SER A 4 10.68 -36.63 21.92
N TRP A 5 9.76 -35.71 21.65
CA TRP A 5 9.17 -35.54 20.33
C TRP A 5 9.19 -34.05 20.00
N ILE A 6 10.29 -33.59 19.41
CA ILE A 6 10.25 -32.33 18.66
C ILE A 6 9.58 -32.70 17.34
N THR A 7 8.31 -32.34 17.18
CA THR A 7 7.69 -32.41 15.87
C THR A 7 8.37 -31.37 15.00
N GLN A 8 9.15 -31.86 14.04
CA GLN A 8 9.53 -31.16 12.82
C GLN A 8 8.24 -30.77 12.08
N GLY A 9 7.56 -29.74 12.54
CA GLY A 9 6.33 -29.22 11.95
C GLY A 9 6.59 -27.80 11.53
N MET A 10 7.10 -27.66 10.30
CA MET A 10 7.08 -26.46 9.47
C MET A 10 7.14 -25.11 10.21
N VAL A 11 8.26 -24.40 10.08
CA VAL A 11 8.17 -22.95 10.00
C VAL A 11 7.43 -22.66 8.68
N VAL A 12 6.10 -22.77 8.71
CA VAL A 12 5.29 -22.07 7.74
C VAL A 12 5.41 -20.64 8.23
N GLU A 13 6.33 -19.87 7.65
CA GLU A 13 6.13 -18.43 7.56
C GLU A 13 4.77 -18.30 6.85
N ALA A 14 3.68 -18.30 7.61
CA ALA A 14 2.37 -18.01 7.06
C ALA A 14 2.56 -16.68 6.34
N SER A 15 2.22 -16.59 5.06
CA SER A 15 2.29 -15.30 4.37
C SER A 15 1.48 -14.34 5.24
N GLN A 16 2.13 -13.28 5.73
CA GLN A 16 1.49 -12.33 6.65
C GLN A 16 0.26 -11.63 6.02
N TRP A 17 0.02 -11.88 4.73
CA TRP A 17 -1.01 -11.30 3.90
C TRP A 17 -1.95 -12.40 3.39
N ASP A 18 -3.26 -12.15 3.47
CA ASP A 18 -4.32 -13.04 2.96
C ASP A 18 -4.52 -12.87 1.45
N HIS A 19 -4.23 -11.67 0.95
CA HIS A 19 -4.49 -11.28 -0.42
C HIS A 19 -3.31 -10.51 -1.02
N ILE A 20 -3.05 -10.76 -2.30
CA ILE A 20 -1.97 -10.15 -3.08
C ILE A 20 -2.49 -9.88 -4.49
N VAL A 21 -2.31 -8.67 -4.98
CA VAL A 21 -2.61 -8.27 -6.37
C VAL A 21 -1.41 -7.53 -6.95
N ASP A 22 -0.90 -8.05 -8.07
CA ASP A 22 0.09 -7.39 -8.91
C ASP A 22 -0.63 -6.63 -10.03
N PHE A 23 -0.56 -5.31 -10.02
CA PHE A 23 -1.14 -4.47 -11.10
C PHE A 23 -0.20 -4.42 -12.31
N ASP A 24 1.10 -4.33 -12.03
CA ASP A 24 2.20 -4.42 -13.00
C ASP A 24 3.51 -4.86 -12.28
N PRO A 25 4.62 -5.13 -12.99
CA PRO A 25 5.89 -5.57 -12.38
C PRO A 25 6.50 -4.62 -11.34
N ASN A 26 6.07 -3.37 -11.29
CA ASN A 26 6.54 -2.31 -10.41
C ASN A 26 5.50 -1.89 -9.36
N TYR A 27 4.30 -2.47 -9.36
CA TYR A 27 3.23 -2.11 -8.43
C TYR A 27 2.47 -3.34 -7.90
N ARG A 28 2.54 -3.54 -6.59
CA ARG A 28 1.86 -4.61 -5.86
C ARG A 28 1.11 -4.04 -4.66
N LEU A 29 -0.09 -4.57 -4.45
CA LEU A 29 -0.91 -4.34 -3.26
C LEU A 29 -1.11 -5.66 -2.49
N LEU A 30 -0.85 -5.65 -1.19
CA LEU A 30 -1.10 -6.77 -0.29
C LEU A 30 -2.03 -6.33 0.83
N TRP A 31 -2.90 -7.22 1.29
CA TRP A 31 -3.71 -6.94 2.48
C TRP A 31 -4.11 -8.18 3.27
N THR A 32 -4.37 -7.95 4.54
CA THR A 32 -5.03 -8.88 5.46
C THR A 32 -6.09 -8.10 6.22
N SER A 33 -7.20 -8.76 6.55
CA SER A 33 -8.29 -8.16 7.30
C SER A 33 -8.58 -9.00 8.54
N ASN A 34 -8.77 -8.33 9.67
CA ASN A 34 -9.36 -8.93 10.86
C ASN A 34 -10.79 -8.37 11.08
N ALA A 35 -11.39 -8.66 12.23
CA ALA A 35 -12.76 -8.25 12.51
C ALA A 35 -12.93 -6.72 12.70
N GLN A 36 -11.84 -5.98 12.87
CA GLN A 36 -11.83 -4.55 13.18
C GLN A 36 -11.18 -3.73 12.08
N ASP A 37 -10.05 -4.21 11.55
CA ASP A 37 -9.18 -3.44 10.68
C ASP A 37 -8.77 -4.24 9.44
N ILE A 38 -8.48 -3.50 8.37
CA ILE A 38 -7.77 -4.01 7.21
C ILE A 38 -6.39 -3.35 7.19
N THR A 39 -5.35 -4.17 7.10
CA THR A 39 -3.97 -3.70 6.95
C THR A 39 -3.54 -3.86 5.50
N PHE A 40 -2.98 -2.79 4.93
CA PHE A 40 -2.51 -2.76 3.55
C PHE A 40 -0.99 -2.52 3.50
N GLU A 41 -0.33 -3.14 2.53
CA GLU A 41 1.05 -2.82 2.12
C GLU A 41 1.07 -2.52 0.63
N ILE A 42 1.68 -1.39 0.26
CA ILE A 42 1.91 -0.98 -1.12
C ILE A 42 3.40 -1.13 -1.40
N GLN A 43 3.74 -1.98 -2.36
CA GLN A 43 5.11 -2.11 -2.86
C GLN A 43 5.18 -1.49 -4.25
N ALA A 44 5.95 -0.41 -4.37
CA ALA A 44 6.08 0.32 -5.62
C ALA A 44 7.53 0.69 -5.94
N ARG A 45 7.94 0.47 -7.19
CA ARG A 45 9.21 1.00 -7.74
C ARG A 45 8.91 2.31 -8.46
N THR A 46 9.08 3.43 -7.77
CA THR A 46 8.84 4.77 -8.31
C THR A 46 9.89 5.77 -7.83
N LEU A 47 10.10 6.83 -8.61
CA LEU A 47 10.85 8.03 -8.19
C LEU A 47 9.91 9.19 -7.81
N GLY A 48 8.61 9.02 -8.00
CA GLY A 48 7.59 10.02 -7.70
C GLY A 48 6.66 9.53 -6.58
N TRP A 49 5.39 9.32 -6.93
CA TRP A 49 4.35 8.96 -5.97
C TRP A 49 3.51 7.78 -6.44
N VAL A 50 2.81 7.19 -5.48
CA VAL A 50 1.77 6.18 -5.68
C VAL A 50 0.56 6.52 -4.84
N GLY A 51 -0.61 6.17 -5.34
CA GLY A 51 -1.87 6.30 -4.62
C GLY A 51 -2.66 4.99 -4.65
N VAL A 52 -3.44 4.76 -3.59
CA VAL A 52 -4.50 3.76 -3.55
C VAL A 52 -5.77 4.42 -3.03
N GLY A 53 -6.91 4.11 -3.64
CA GLY A 53 -8.21 4.63 -3.26
C GLY A 53 -9.20 3.49 -3.07
N PHE A 54 -10.05 3.62 -2.05
CA PHE A 54 -11.13 2.68 -1.76
C PHE A 54 -12.47 3.41 -1.93
N SER A 55 -13.27 2.92 -2.87
CA SER A 55 -14.63 3.42 -3.10
C SER A 55 -15.61 2.28 -3.32
N HIS A 56 -16.89 2.62 -3.18
CA HIS A 56 -17.97 1.69 -3.39
C HIS A 56 -18.16 1.32 -4.86
N ASP A 57 -17.82 2.23 -5.78
CA ASP A 57 -18.09 2.11 -7.21
C ASP A 57 -16.84 2.12 -8.11
N GLY A 58 -15.65 2.20 -7.50
CA GLY A 58 -14.37 2.28 -8.22
C GLY A 58 -14.06 3.66 -8.80
N THR A 59 -14.92 4.66 -8.56
CA THR A 59 -14.59 6.06 -8.88
C THR A 59 -13.74 6.66 -7.76
N LEU A 60 -13.03 7.76 -8.04
CA LEU A 60 -12.29 8.51 -7.01
C LEU A 60 -13.21 9.41 -6.17
N ALA A 61 -14.43 9.69 -6.66
CA ALA A 61 -15.41 10.42 -5.88
C ALA A 61 -15.75 9.62 -4.63
N ASP A 62 -15.90 10.32 -3.52
CA ASP A 62 -16.26 9.74 -2.23
C ASP A 62 -15.35 8.60 -1.73
N SER A 63 -14.12 8.51 -2.25
CA SER A 63 -13.15 7.48 -1.85
C SER A 63 -12.37 7.87 -0.61
N ASP A 64 -11.98 6.87 0.18
CA ASP A 64 -10.87 7.01 1.12
C ASP A 64 -9.56 6.77 0.36
N VAL A 65 -8.66 7.76 0.40
CA VAL A 65 -7.44 7.75 -0.42
C VAL A 65 -6.21 7.81 0.48
N ALA A 66 -5.21 7.01 0.11
CA ALA A 66 -3.88 6.99 0.68
C ALA A 66 -2.85 7.26 -0.42
N ILE A 67 -1.92 8.17 -0.18
CA ILE A 67 -0.87 8.56 -1.13
C ILE A 67 0.48 8.51 -0.43
N GLY A 68 1.44 7.87 -1.10
CA GLY A 68 2.83 7.79 -0.66
C GLY A 68 3.77 8.34 -1.73
N TRP A 69 4.85 8.97 -1.30
CA TRP A 69 5.85 9.52 -2.21
C TRP A 69 7.25 9.47 -1.63
N ILE A 70 8.24 9.60 -2.50
CA ILE A 70 9.65 9.74 -2.12
C ILE A 70 10.07 11.19 -2.34
N ASP A 71 10.67 11.79 -1.32
CA ASP A 71 11.34 13.09 -1.44
C ASP A 71 12.70 13.02 -0.73
N GLN A 72 13.76 13.34 -1.47
CA GLN A 72 15.15 13.28 -0.99
C GLN A 72 15.54 11.95 -0.32
N GLY A 73 15.03 10.82 -0.82
CA GLY A 73 15.31 9.48 -0.28
C GLY A 73 14.48 9.12 0.97
N HIS A 74 13.61 10.00 1.43
CA HIS A 74 12.67 9.74 2.52
C HIS A 74 11.28 9.41 1.97
N VAL A 75 10.63 8.41 2.57
CA VAL A 75 9.26 8.04 2.23
C VAL A 75 8.30 8.84 3.10
N TYR A 76 7.29 9.42 2.46
CA TYR A 76 6.19 10.14 3.09
C TYR A 76 4.86 9.46 2.75
N PHE A 77 3.88 9.63 3.62
CA PHE A 77 2.55 9.07 3.45
C PHE A 77 1.47 9.97 4.03
N GLN A 78 0.36 10.09 3.32
CA GLN A 78 -0.82 10.83 3.76
C GLN A 78 -2.09 10.04 3.44
N THR A 79 -3.03 10.05 4.38
CA THR A 79 -4.42 9.65 4.13
C THR A 79 -5.31 10.88 4.12
N THR A 80 -6.27 10.93 3.21
CA THR A 80 -7.33 11.94 3.20
C THR A 80 -8.65 11.29 3.54
N ARG A 81 -9.30 11.78 4.61
CA ARG A 81 -10.71 11.51 4.89
C ARG A 81 -11.55 12.66 4.33
N HIS A 82 -12.29 12.36 3.27
CA HIS A 82 -13.47 13.04 2.70
C HIS A 82 -13.71 14.55 3.00
N ASN A 83 -13.40 15.42 2.04
CA ASN A 83 -14.30 16.43 1.44
C ASN A 83 -13.52 17.24 0.39
N PHE A 84 -13.82 16.98 -0.88
CA PHE A 84 -13.25 17.68 -2.03
C PHE A 84 -14.01 18.99 -2.28
N PRO A 85 -13.41 20.14 -1.96
CA PRO A 85 -13.46 21.21 -2.96
C PRO A 85 -12.12 21.89 -3.26
N ASN A 86 -11.05 21.60 -2.52
CA ASN A 86 -9.76 22.25 -2.75
C ASN A 86 -8.66 21.23 -3.03
N LEU A 87 -8.45 21.05 -4.33
CA LEU A 87 -7.19 20.69 -4.99
C LEU A 87 -6.38 19.61 -4.29
N LEU A 88 -6.49 18.40 -4.85
CA LEU A 88 -5.42 17.42 -4.97
C LEU A 88 -4.62 17.21 -3.66
N SER A 89 -4.86 16.07 -3.02
CA SER A 89 -3.86 15.39 -2.17
C SER A 89 -2.61 14.96 -2.97
N THR A 90 -2.22 15.75 -3.97
CA THR A 90 -0.98 15.56 -4.67
C THR A 90 0.15 15.69 -3.68
N PRO A 91 1.18 14.84 -3.81
CA PRO A 91 2.46 15.08 -3.18
C PRO A 91 2.91 16.52 -3.40
N PRO A 92 3.73 17.09 -2.52
CA PRO A 92 4.34 18.39 -2.76
C PRO A 92 5.00 18.39 -4.15
N TYR A 93 5.04 19.56 -4.81
CA TYR A 93 5.47 19.69 -6.22
C TYR A 93 6.79 18.99 -6.56
N ASN A 94 7.73 18.91 -5.61
CA ASN A 94 9.01 18.24 -5.75
C ASN A 94 8.94 16.70 -5.78
N ALA A 95 7.85 16.11 -5.31
CA ALA A 95 7.57 14.67 -5.32
C ALA A 95 6.70 14.23 -6.51
N GLN A 96 6.24 15.18 -7.34
CA GLN A 96 5.71 14.88 -8.66
C GLN A 96 6.87 14.46 -9.57
N PRO A 97 6.71 13.47 -10.48
CA PRO A 97 7.79 13.07 -11.37
C PRO A 97 8.29 14.28 -12.18
N THR A 98 9.51 14.74 -11.90
CA THR A 98 10.16 15.84 -12.62
C THR A 98 10.86 15.30 -13.86
N GLY A 99 10.10 14.69 -14.76
CA GLY A 99 10.65 14.15 -15.98
C GLY A 99 9.69 13.21 -16.67
N SER A 100 9.47 13.47 -17.96
CA SER A 100 8.89 12.49 -18.86
C SER A 100 9.71 11.20 -18.75
N ALA A 101 9.07 10.14 -18.26
CA ALA A 101 9.58 8.79 -18.45
C ALA A 101 9.78 8.61 -19.96
N ARG A 102 11.04 8.52 -20.39
CA ARG A 102 11.43 8.08 -21.72
C ARG A 102 11.65 6.58 -21.70
#